data_AF-A0A1X0A2T3-F1
#
_entry.id   AF-A0A1X0A2T3-F1
#
_cell.length_a   1.000
_cell.length_b   1.000
_cell.length_c   1.000
_cell.angle_alpha   90.00
_cell.angle_beta   90.00
_cell.angle_gamma   90.00
#
_symmetry.space_group_name_H-M   'P 1'
#
loop_
_entity.id
_entity.type
_entity.pdbx_description
1 polymer ?
#
loop_
_entity_poly.entity_id
_entity_poly.type
_entity_poly.pdbx_seq_one_letter_code
_entity_poly.pdbx_strand_id
1 'polypeptide(L)'
;MASPRNEWERWWLYARGAAHRFARGISPPEIEVFGPVLGVDEFGLLEADLAYSRLYAAGDGRYEKTSMLVVGRPAVMVGALAVGAAVNHRRKVAAQHAAEQRWRDHQQIRVTATNHRLLCNTLDAGFESYYYGGITEFYPDLDGWQLTLAFDGKVAPLRLAGPAAPALCLWTATAVLGDRWIRDSRLAKLFG
;
A
#
# COMPACT_ATOMS: atom_id res chain seq x y z
N MET A 1 -27.45 18.66 -20.96
CA MET A 1 -26.68 18.07 -19.85
C MET A 1 -25.46 17.40 -20.45
N ALA A 2 -24.25 17.93 -20.21
CA ALA A 2 -23.03 17.31 -20.72
C ALA A 2 -22.86 15.94 -20.07
N SER A 3 -22.74 14.89 -20.89
CA SER A 3 -22.40 13.53 -20.46
C SER A 3 -21.15 13.59 -19.57
N PRO A 4 -21.04 12.82 -18.48
CA PRO A 4 -19.86 12.90 -17.64
C PRO A 4 -18.65 12.52 -18.49
N ARG A 5 -17.74 13.49 -18.61
CA ARG A 5 -16.34 13.28 -18.95
C ARG A 5 -15.81 12.05 -18.23
N ASN A 6 -14.92 11.33 -18.91
CA ASN A 6 -14.27 10.11 -18.47
C ASN A 6 -13.94 10.18 -16.96
N GLU A 7 -14.22 9.11 -16.21
CA GLU A 7 -14.04 9.07 -14.75
C GLU A 7 -12.64 9.51 -14.31
N TRP A 8 -11.63 9.12 -15.09
CA TRP A 8 -10.24 9.55 -14.96
C TRP A 8 -10.11 11.08 -14.99
N GLU A 9 -10.68 11.75 -16.00
CA GLU A 9 -10.63 13.21 -16.10
C GLU A 9 -11.30 13.90 -14.90
N ARG A 10 -12.43 13.36 -14.42
CA ARG A 10 -13.13 13.92 -13.25
C ARG A 10 -12.24 13.87 -12.00
N TRP A 11 -11.61 12.74 -11.74
CA TRP A 11 -10.73 12.59 -10.58
C TRP A 11 -9.44 13.41 -10.72
N TRP A 12 -8.91 13.55 -11.92
CA TRP A 12 -7.79 14.46 -12.18
C TRP A 12 -8.14 15.90 -11.84
N LEU A 13 -9.28 16.39 -12.35
CA LEU A 13 -9.77 17.74 -12.07
C LEU A 13 -10.07 17.95 -10.58
N TYR A 14 -10.66 16.94 -9.92
CA TYR A 14 -10.85 16.95 -8.47
C TYR A 14 -9.51 17.10 -7.74
N ALA A 15 -8.52 16.25 -8.04
CA ALA A 15 -7.24 16.24 -7.34
C ALA A 15 -6.49 17.57 -7.52
N ARG A 16 -6.48 18.12 -8.75
CA ARG A 16 -5.90 19.45 -9.02
C ARG A 16 -6.63 20.55 -8.27
N GLY A 17 -7.95 20.59 -8.36
CA GLY A 17 -8.77 21.60 -7.68
C GLY A 17 -8.60 21.55 -6.16
N ALA A 18 -8.60 20.35 -5.59
CA ALA A 18 -8.36 20.11 -4.17
C ALA A 18 -6.95 20.56 -3.76
N ALA A 19 -5.91 20.19 -4.51
CA ALA A 19 -4.54 20.61 -4.24
C ALA A 19 -4.38 22.13 -4.24
N HIS A 20 -4.92 22.83 -5.25
CA HIS A 20 -4.86 24.29 -5.32
C HIS A 20 -5.61 24.96 -4.16
N ARG A 21 -6.77 24.43 -3.75
CA ARG A 21 -7.54 24.98 -2.63
C ARG A 21 -6.83 24.75 -1.30
N PHE A 22 -6.38 23.52 -1.06
CA PHE A 22 -5.70 23.14 0.17
C PHE A 22 -4.37 23.89 0.34
N ALA A 23 -3.61 24.07 -0.75
CA ALA A 23 -2.40 24.90 -0.77
C ALA A 23 -2.65 26.38 -0.37
N ARG A 24 -3.89 26.87 -0.49
CA ARG A 24 -4.30 28.21 -0.07
C ARG A 24 -4.90 28.24 1.34
N GLY A 25 -4.79 27.15 2.10
CA GLY A 25 -5.34 27.02 3.45
C GLY A 25 -6.86 26.81 3.49
N ILE A 26 -7.48 26.46 2.36
CA ILE A 26 -8.91 26.15 2.32
C ILE A 26 -9.09 24.67 2.67
N SER A 27 -9.78 24.39 3.78
CA SER A 27 -10.08 23.04 4.22
C SER A 27 -10.84 22.23 3.15
N PRO A 28 -10.57 20.92 3.04
CA PRO A 28 -11.37 20.04 2.19
C PRO A 28 -12.84 20.02 2.63
N PRO A 29 -13.78 19.80 1.70
CA PRO A 29 -15.15 19.48 2.07
C PRO A 29 -15.18 18.14 2.80
N GLU A 30 -15.89 18.08 3.92
CA GLU A 30 -16.13 16.85 4.66
C GLU A 30 -17.28 16.08 4.01
N ILE A 31 -17.15 14.76 3.94
CA ILE A 31 -18.21 13.87 3.48
C ILE A 31 -18.74 13.02 4.63
N GLU A 32 -20.04 12.70 4.57
CA GLU A 32 -20.61 11.68 5.43
C GLU A 32 -20.12 10.30 4.99
N VAL A 33 -19.61 9.52 5.94
CA VAL A 33 -19.13 8.16 5.71
C VAL A 33 -20.10 7.19 6.38
N PHE A 34 -20.61 6.23 5.60
CA PHE A 34 -21.56 5.23 6.08
C PHE A 34 -20.91 3.85 6.21
N GLY A 35 -21.13 3.18 7.35
CA GLY A 35 -20.62 1.82 7.60
C GLY A 35 -19.55 1.77 8.69
N PRO A 36 -18.31 2.24 8.47
CA PRO A 36 -17.26 2.21 9.46
C PRO A 36 -17.50 3.27 10.54
N VAL A 37 -17.19 2.93 11.79
CA VAL A 37 -17.23 3.89 12.90
C VAL A 37 -15.96 4.74 12.85
N LEU A 38 -16.16 6.05 12.67
CA LEU A 38 -15.09 7.04 12.73
C LEU A 38 -14.72 7.34 14.19
N GLY A 39 -13.43 7.57 14.43
CA GLY A 39 -12.91 8.00 15.72
C GLY A 39 -13.34 9.43 16.08
N VAL A 40 -12.98 9.85 17.29
CA VAL A 40 -13.15 11.24 17.72
C VAL A 40 -12.36 12.15 16.77
N ASP A 41 -13.00 13.22 16.31
CA ASP A 41 -12.46 14.20 15.34
C ASP A 41 -12.04 13.60 13.98
N GLU A 42 -12.46 12.37 13.67
CA GLU A 42 -12.24 11.75 12.36
C GLU A 42 -13.40 12.07 11.40
N PHE A 43 -13.08 12.58 10.21
CA PHE A 43 -14.06 12.90 9.17
C PHE A 43 -13.61 12.41 7.79
N GLY A 44 -14.58 12.14 6.91
CA GLY A 44 -14.33 11.69 5.54
C GLY A 44 -13.92 12.82 4.62
N LEU A 45 -12.98 12.53 3.71
CA LEU A 45 -12.51 13.45 2.65
C LEU A 45 -13.02 13.05 1.27
N LEU A 46 -13.01 11.75 0.98
CA LEU A 46 -13.55 11.17 -0.25
C LEU A 46 -13.84 9.68 -0.09
N GLU A 47 -14.71 9.16 -0.96
CA GLU A 47 -14.89 7.74 -1.22
C GLU A 47 -14.76 7.44 -2.70
N ALA A 48 -14.11 6.32 -3.02
CA ALA A 48 -13.93 5.87 -4.40
C ALA A 48 -13.74 4.36 -4.48
N ASP A 49 -14.06 3.78 -5.64
CA ASP A 49 -13.74 2.39 -5.94
C ASP A 49 -12.35 2.32 -6.60
N LEU A 50 -11.46 1.46 -6.07
CA LEU A 50 -10.09 1.28 -6.57
C LEU A 50 -9.68 -0.20 -6.61
N ALA A 51 -8.70 -0.49 -7.46
CA ALA A 51 -7.98 -1.76 -7.46
C ALA A 51 -7.02 -1.81 -6.27
N TYR A 52 -7.24 -2.75 -5.38
CA TYR A 52 -6.42 -3.07 -4.22
C TYR A 52 -5.49 -4.25 -4.51
N SER A 53 -4.27 -4.20 -4.00
CA SER A 53 -3.36 -5.35 -3.99
C SER A 53 -2.30 -5.20 -2.89
N ARG A 54 -1.69 -6.32 -2.52
CA ARG A 54 -0.71 -6.41 -1.42
C ARG A 54 0.58 -7.04 -1.87
N LEU A 55 1.72 -6.46 -1.50
CA LEU A 55 3.01 -6.99 -1.88
C LEU A 55 3.48 -8.03 -0.86
N TYR A 56 3.68 -9.26 -1.31
CA TYR A 56 4.26 -10.31 -0.48
C TYR A 56 5.61 -10.73 -1.03
N ALA A 57 6.52 -11.06 -0.12
CA ALA A 57 7.61 -11.94 -0.47
C ALA A 57 7.00 -13.29 -0.89
N ALA A 58 7.47 -13.87 -2.00
CA ALA A 58 7.15 -15.26 -2.27
C ALA A 58 7.84 -16.12 -1.17
N GLY A 59 7.06 -16.95 -0.49
CA GLY A 59 7.45 -17.62 0.76
C GLY A 59 6.48 -17.31 1.91
N ASP A 60 5.53 -18.19 2.08
CA ASP A 60 4.61 -18.30 3.20
C ASP A 60 5.39 -18.42 4.52
N GLY A 61 5.21 -17.44 5.40
CA GLY A 61 5.86 -17.33 6.72
C GLY A 61 5.47 -18.41 7.75
N ARG A 62 5.22 -19.64 7.33
CA ARG A 62 5.14 -20.82 8.21
C ARG A 62 6.41 -21.65 8.05
N TYR A 63 7.49 -21.15 8.63
CA TYR A 63 8.69 -21.95 8.85
C TYR A 63 8.48 -22.79 10.11
N GLU A 64 7.91 -24.00 9.99
CA GLU A 64 8.07 -25.00 11.04
C GLU A 64 9.53 -25.42 11.09
N LYS A 65 10.23 -24.90 12.10
CA LYS A 65 11.60 -25.26 12.40
C LYS A 65 11.60 -26.70 12.94
N THR A 66 11.64 -27.70 12.05
CA THR A 66 11.98 -29.06 12.49
C THR A 66 13.46 -29.06 12.84
N SER A 67 13.77 -28.79 14.10
CA SER A 67 15.11 -28.98 14.64
C SER A 67 15.39 -30.47 14.75
N MET A 68 16.08 -31.03 13.75
CA MET A 68 16.70 -32.34 13.87
C MET A 68 17.91 -32.20 14.81
N LEU A 69 17.72 -32.49 16.09
CA LEU A 69 18.82 -32.63 17.04
C LEU A 69 19.60 -33.88 16.69
N VAL A 70 20.73 -33.73 15.99
CA VAL A 70 21.67 -34.82 15.74
C VAL A 70 22.63 -34.92 16.93
N VAL A 71 22.43 -35.92 17.78
CA VAL A 71 23.38 -36.34 18.83
C VAL A 71 24.33 -37.37 18.21
N GLY A 72 25.63 -37.05 18.06
CA GLY A 72 26.61 -37.99 17.49
C GLY A 72 28.07 -37.51 17.53
N ARG A 73 29.01 -38.45 17.69
CA ARG A 73 30.44 -38.28 18.03
C ARG A 73 31.32 -37.64 16.92
N PRO A 74 32.47 -37.02 17.25
CA PRO A 74 33.15 -35.98 16.43
C PRO A 74 33.81 -36.40 15.10
N ALA A 75 33.99 -37.70 14.79
CA ALA A 75 34.93 -38.12 13.74
C ALA A 75 34.35 -38.32 12.32
N VAL A 76 33.05 -38.08 12.07
CA VAL A 76 32.39 -38.35 10.77
C VAL A 76 32.06 -37.06 9.98
N MET A 77 32.70 -35.93 10.30
CA MET A 77 32.24 -34.61 9.84
C MET A 77 32.71 -34.17 8.44
N VAL A 78 33.64 -34.88 7.78
CA VAL A 78 34.30 -34.39 6.53
C VAL A 78 33.62 -34.88 5.23
N GLY A 79 32.98 -36.05 5.21
CA GLY A 79 32.34 -36.59 3.99
C GLY A 79 30.94 -36.02 3.67
N ALA A 80 30.24 -35.45 4.65
CA ALA A 80 28.84 -35.00 4.49
C ALA A 80 28.69 -33.58 3.91
N LEU A 81 29.77 -32.79 3.88
CA LEU A 81 29.70 -31.38 3.46
C LEU A 81 29.59 -31.20 1.94
N ALA A 82 30.11 -32.15 1.14
CA ALA A 82 30.09 -32.06 -0.32
C ALA A 82 28.71 -32.39 -0.94
N VAL A 83 27.94 -33.32 -0.35
CA VAL A 83 26.58 -33.67 -0.82
C VAL A 83 25.57 -32.58 -0.43
N GLY A 84 25.75 -31.93 0.73
CA GLY A 84 24.90 -30.83 1.19
C GLY A 84 24.98 -29.58 0.32
N ALA A 85 26.15 -29.27 -0.26
CA ALA A 85 26.38 -28.05 -1.02
C ALA A 85 25.62 -28.00 -2.38
N ALA A 86 25.58 -29.10 -3.13
CA ALA A 86 24.86 -29.17 -4.41
C ALA A 86 23.33 -29.12 -4.23
N VAL A 87 22.82 -29.76 -3.17
CA VAL A 87 21.41 -29.67 -2.76
C VAL A 87 21.07 -28.27 -2.26
N ASN A 88 21.95 -27.62 -1.49
CA ASN A 88 21.79 -26.22 -1.07
C ASN A 88 21.79 -25.24 -2.25
N HIS A 89 22.58 -25.48 -3.30
CA HIS A 89 22.63 -24.58 -4.45
C HIS A 89 21.35 -24.65 -5.31
N ARG A 90 20.83 -25.86 -5.59
CA ARG A 90 19.53 -26.00 -6.27
C ARG A 90 18.37 -25.45 -5.42
N ARG A 91 18.45 -25.59 -4.09
CA ARG A 91 17.50 -24.98 -3.14
C ARG A 91 17.64 -23.46 -3.05
N LYS A 92 18.85 -22.90 -3.21
CA LYS A 92 19.12 -21.45 -3.24
C LYS A 92 18.56 -20.80 -4.50
N VAL A 93 18.71 -21.46 -5.65
CA VAL A 93 18.13 -21.00 -6.93
C VAL A 93 16.60 -21.16 -6.91
N ALA A 94 16.06 -22.27 -6.38
CA ALA A 94 14.62 -22.42 -6.15
C ALA A 94 14.07 -21.40 -5.13
N ALA A 95 14.83 -21.06 -4.08
CA ALA A 95 14.48 -20.00 -3.13
C ALA A 95 14.62 -18.59 -3.72
N GLN A 96 15.51 -18.37 -4.68
CA GLN A 96 15.63 -17.10 -5.40
C GLN A 96 14.50 -16.91 -6.42
N HIS A 97 14.11 -17.97 -7.15
CA HIS A 97 12.91 -17.97 -8.00
C HIS A 97 11.61 -17.94 -7.19
N ALA A 98 11.61 -18.52 -5.99
CA ALA A 98 10.52 -18.42 -5.02
C ALA A 98 10.62 -17.16 -4.13
N ALA A 99 11.54 -16.23 -4.38
CA ALA A 99 11.67 -14.95 -3.66
C ALA A 99 11.28 -13.74 -4.54
N GLU A 100 10.67 -13.99 -5.70
CA GLU A 100 10.10 -12.92 -6.51
C GLU A 100 8.99 -12.22 -5.73
N GLN A 101 9.18 -10.94 -5.41
CA GLN A 101 8.14 -10.11 -4.83
C GLN A 101 6.93 -10.09 -5.77
N ARG A 102 5.74 -10.41 -5.25
CA ARG A 102 4.51 -10.48 -6.06
C ARG A 102 3.38 -9.71 -5.40
N TRP A 103 2.68 -8.93 -6.22
CA TRP A 103 1.40 -8.36 -5.85
C TRP A 103 0.33 -9.46 -5.84
N ARG A 104 -0.37 -9.62 -4.73
CA ARG A 104 -1.46 -10.57 -4.53
C ARG A 104 -2.70 -9.83 -3.99
N ASP A 105 -3.73 -10.61 -3.65
CA ASP A 105 -4.98 -10.13 -3.07
C ASP A 105 -5.62 -9.02 -3.92
N HIS A 106 -5.65 -9.25 -5.24
CA HIS A 106 -6.19 -8.29 -6.19
C HIS A 106 -7.71 -8.23 -6.05
N GLN A 107 -8.23 -7.07 -5.67
CA GLN A 107 -9.66 -6.85 -5.43
C GLN A 107 -10.09 -5.48 -5.94
N GLN A 108 -11.35 -5.33 -6.35
CA GLN A 108 -11.97 -4.01 -6.53
C GLN A 108 -12.73 -3.69 -5.25
N ILE A 109 -12.32 -2.63 -4.56
CA ILE A 109 -12.82 -2.29 -3.23
C ILE A 109 -13.23 -0.83 -3.14
N ARG A 110 -14.12 -0.52 -2.21
CA ARG A 110 -14.35 0.85 -1.79
C ARG A 110 -13.26 1.30 -0.82
N VAL A 111 -12.67 2.45 -1.11
CA VAL A 111 -11.71 3.12 -0.24
C VAL A 111 -12.29 4.45 0.21
N THR A 112 -12.31 4.65 1.52
CA THR A 112 -12.65 5.94 2.15
C THR A 112 -11.36 6.57 2.66
N ALA A 113 -11.03 7.77 2.20
CA ALA A 113 -9.97 8.56 2.82
C ALA A 113 -10.58 9.44 3.90
N THR A 114 -9.97 9.45 5.08
CA THR A 114 -10.34 10.34 6.19
C THR A 114 -9.17 11.26 6.50
N ASN A 115 -9.32 12.17 7.46
CA ASN A 115 -8.18 12.92 8.00
C ASN A 115 -7.19 12.04 8.82
N HIS A 116 -7.54 10.81 9.20
CA HIS A 116 -6.70 9.94 10.06
C HIS A 116 -6.10 8.71 9.36
N ARG A 117 -6.81 8.15 8.38
CA ARG A 117 -6.49 6.85 7.76
C ARG A 117 -7.14 6.66 6.41
N LEU A 118 -6.64 5.68 5.67
CA LEU A 118 -7.39 5.05 4.58
C LEU A 118 -8.17 3.85 5.15
N LEU A 119 -9.47 3.82 4.90
CA LEU A 119 -10.33 2.68 5.17
C LEU A 119 -10.54 1.91 3.87
N CYS A 120 -10.11 0.66 3.84
CA CYS A 120 -10.24 -0.23 2.69
C CYS A 120 -11.27 -1.30 3.02
N ASN A 121 -12.42 -1.29 2.36
CA ASN A 121 -13.46 -2.31 2.54
C ASN A 121 -13.15 -3.54 1.69
N THR A 122 -12.28 -4.42 2.19
CA THR A 122 -11.87 -5.65 1.50
C THR A 122 -12.95 -6.71 1.63
N LEU A 123 -13.05 -7.59 0.63
CA LEU A 123 -14.09 -8.63 0.60
C LEU A 123 -13.90 -9.68 1.71
N ASP A 124 -12.65 -9.89 2.14
CA ASP A 124 -12.29 -10.97 3.08
C ASP A 124 -12.32 -10.53 4.54
N ALA A 125 -11.97 -9.26 4.83
CA ALA A 125 -11.80 -8.75 6.20
C ALA A 125 -12.72 -7.58 6.56
N GLY A 126 -13.51 -7.06 5.60
CA GLY A 126 -14.30 -5.86 5.79
C GLY A 126 -13.41 -4.61 5.83
N PHE A 127 -13.69 -3.66 6.72
CA PHE A 127 -12.94 -2.40 6.81
C PHE A 127 -11.55 -2.56 7.44
N GLU A 128 -10.53 -2.67 6.59
CA GLU A 128 -9.13 -2.56 6.99
C GLU A 128 -8.72 -1.09 7.15
N SER A 129 -8.07 -0.78 8.27
CA SER A 129 -7.65 0.58 8.61
C SER A 129 -6.15 0.78 8.45
N TYR A 130 -5.77 1.69 7.56
CA TYR A 130 -4.39 2.08 7.30
C TYR A 130 -4.14 3.51 7.80
N TYR A 131 -3.73 3.61 9.07
CA TYR A 131 -3.44 4.90 9.71
C TYR A 131 -2.22 5.59 9.11
N TYR A 132 -2.34 6.89 8.86
CA TYR A 132 -1.26 7.66 8.25
C TYR A 132 0.01 7.67 9.11
N GLY A 133 -0.12 7.69 10.44
CA GLY A 133 1.02 7.60 11.36
C GLY A 133 1.79 6.28 11.33
N GLY A 134 1.24 5.23 10.71
CA GLY A 134 1.91 3.94 10.53
C GLY A 134 2.65 3.80 9.19
N ILE A 135 2.52 4.78 8.29
CA ILE A 135 3.16 4.74 6.97
C ILE A 135 4.64 5.08 7.12
N THR A 136 5.51 4.17 6.69
CA THR A 136 6.97 4.36 6.69
C THR A 136 7.52 4.71 5.32
N GLU A 137 6.82 4.29 4.25
CA GLU A 137 7.19 4.62 2.88
C GLU A 137 5.94 5.03 2.09
N PHE A 138 6.07 6.12 1.33
CA PHE A 138 5.00 6.72 0.55
C PHE A 138 5.48 6.89 -0.88
N TYR A 139 4.82 6.22 -1.84
CA TYR A 139 5.15 6.23 -3.25
C TYR A 139 3.91 6.63 -4.09
N PRO A 140 3.67 7.94 -4.28
CA PRO A 140 2.66 8.42 -5.21
C PRO A 140 3.13 8.27 -6.66
N ASP A 141 2.26 7.76 -7.52
CA ASP A 141 2.47 7.69 -8.97
C ASP A 141 1.25 8.26 -9.69
N LEU A 142 1.31 9.55 -10.02
CA LEU A 142 0.21 10.26 -10.69
C LEU A 142 0.05 9.84 -12.15
N ASP A 143 1.12 9.39 -12.82
CA ASP A 143 1.07 8.99 -14.22
C ASP A 143 0.53 7.57 -14.40
N GLY A 144 0.94 6.66 -13.50
CA GLY A 144 0.42 5.30 -13.44
C GLY A 144 -0.93 5.19 -12.72
N TRP A 145 -1.39 6.29 -12.10
CA TRP A 145 -2.60 6.35 -11.28
C TRP A 145 -2.60 5.32 -10.15
N GLN A 146 -1.51 5.34 -9.38
CA GLN A 146 -1.29 4.40 -8.28
C GLN A 146 -0.79 5.14 -7.04
N LEU A 147 -1.16 4.59 -5.90
CA LEU A 147 -0.59 4.91 -4.60
C LEU A 147 -0.04 3.63 -4.00
N THR A 148 1.26 3.61 -3.69
CA THR A 148 1.89 2.51 -2.96
C THR A 148 2.37 2.99 -1.59
N LEU A 149 2.03 2.25 -0.54
CA LEU A 149 2.37 2.53 0.84
C LEU A 149 3.07 1.33 1.47
N ALA A 150 4.14 1.57 2.23
CA ALA A 150 4.72 0.57 3.11
C ALA A 150 4.59 0.99 4.57
N PHE A 151 4.66 -0.01 5.45
CA PHE A 151 4.47 0.12 6.89
C PHE A 151 5.70 -0.47 7.61
N ASP A 152 5.68 -0.49 8.94
CA ASP A 152 6.76 -0.94 9.83
C ASP A 152 7.13 -2.45 9.75
N GLY A 153 6.84 -3.11 8.63
CA GLY A 153 7.14 -4.52 8.35
C GLY A 153 6.15 -5.52 8.93
N LYS A 154 5.20 -5.08 9.76
CA LYS A 154 4.14 -5.95 10.31
C LYS A 154 2.97 -6.17 9.35
N VAL A 155 2.84 -5.27 8.40
CA VAL A 155 1.74 -5.20 7.45
C VAL A 155 2.35 -5.14 6.05
N ALA A 156 1.89 -6.02 5.16
CA ALA A 156 2.36 -6.05 3.78
C ALA A 156 2.15 -4.67 3.10
N PRO A 157 3.03 -4.23 2.19
CA PRO A 157 2.80 -3.00 1.44
C PRO A 157 1.47 -3.00 0.69
N LEU A 158 0.79 -1.85 0.73
CA LEU A 158 -0.49 -1.59 0.06
C LEU A 158 -0.24 -0.97 -1.30
N ARG A 159 -0.97 -1.41 -2.33
CA ARG A 159 -1.14 -0.65 -3.55
C ARG A 159 -2.61 -0.45 -3.87
N LEU A 160 -2.97 0.80 -4.13
CA LEU A 160 -4.27 1.24 -4.62
C LEU A 160 -4.08 1.85 -6.00
N ALA A 161 -4.83 1.40 -7.00
CA ALA A 161 -4.74 1.89 -8.37
C ALA A 161 -6.13 2.18 -8.95
N GLY A 162 -6.23 3.24 -9.76
CA GLY A 162 -7.47 3.61 -10.42
C GLY A 162 -7.67 5.12 -10.52
N PRO A 163 -8.83 5.56 -11.06
CA PRO A 163 -9.11 6.96 -11.33
C PRO A 163 -8.91 7.88 -10.11
N ALA A 164 -9.29 7.44 -8.91
CA ALA A 164 -9.17 8.27 -7.71
C ALA A 164 -7.75 8.33 -7.10
N ALA A 165 -6.79 7.58 -7.63
CA ALA A 165 -5.45 7.48 -7.04
C ALA A 165 -4.72 8.84 -6.91
N PRO A 166 -4.80 9.80 -7.86
CA PRO A 166 -4.24 11.14 -7.67
C PRO A 166 -4.79 11.88 -6.45
N ALA A 167 -6.10 11.72 -6.18
CA ALA A 167 -6.74 12.30 -5.01
C ALA A 167 -6.28 11.63 -3.71
N LEU A 168 -6.13 10.30 -3.72
CA LEU A 168 -5.55 9.58 -2.58
C LEU A 168 -4.09 9.95 -2.33
N CYS A 169 -3.30 10.14 -3.40
CA CYS A 169 -1.92 10.62 -3.30
C CYS A 169 -1.86 11.99 -2.62
N LEU A 170 -2.75 12.92 -3.01
CA LEU A 170 -2.85 14.23 -2.39
C LEU A 170 -3.15 14.12 -0.88
N TRP A 171 -4.26 13.49 -0.50
CA TRP A 171 -4.68 13.46 0.91
C TRP A 171 -3.74 12.65 1.80
N THR A 172 -3.15 11.58 1.26
CA THR A 172 -2.12 10.85 1.99
C THR A 172 -0.87 11.72 2.17
N ALA A 173 -0.45 12.47 1.15
CA ALA A 173 0.70 13.36 1.26
C ALA A 173 0.50 14.47 2.29
N THR A 174 -0.68 15.10 2.32
CA THR A 174 -0.98 16.15 3.31
C THR A 174 -0.89 15.62 4.74
N ALA A 175 -1.29 14.36 4.96
CA ALA A 175 -1.21 13.72 6.26
C ALA A 175 0.22 13.25 6.63
N VAL A 176 0.95 12.60 5.71
CA VAL A 176 2.26 11.99 6.04
C VAL A 176 3.44 12.94 5.91
N LEU A 177 3.34 13.98 5.07
CA LEU A 177 4.42 14.95 4.86
C LEU A 177 4.22 16.26 5.63
N GLY A 178 3.01 16.49 6.16
CA GLY A 178 2.59 17.78 6.71
C GLY A 178 2.80 18.88 5.67
N ASP A 179 3.20 20.08 6.09
CA ASP A 179 3.40 21.25 5.22
C ASP A 179 4.37 21.03 4.05
N ARG A 180 5.21 19.99 4.10
CA ARG A 180 6.16 19.67 3.02
C ARG A 180 5.49 19.11 1.78
N TRP A 181 4.23 18.66 1.86
CA TRP A 181 3.51 18.04 0.73
C TRP A 181 3.52 18.91 -0.52
N ILE A 182 3.38 20.24 -0.36
CA ILE A 182 3.33 21.20 -1.48
C ILE A 182 4.65 21.28 -2.26
N ARG A 183 5.76 20.88 -1.65
CA ARG A 183 7.10 20.88 -2.26
C ARG A 183 7.51 19.50 -2.79
N ASP A 184 6.66 18.49 -2.64
CA ASP A 184 6.95 17.15 -3.14
C ASP A 184 6.89 17.15 -4.67
N SER A 185 8.04 16.90 -5.32
CA SER A 185 8.14 16.89 -6.78
C SER A 185 7.26 15.84 -7.45
N ARG A 186 6.92 14.76 -6.73
CA ARG A 186 6.04 13.70 -7.24
C ARG A 186 4.58 14.16 -7.34
N LEU A 187 4.21 15.25 -6.66
CA LEU A 187 2.88 15.87 -6.72
C LEU A 187 2.84 17.10 -7.63
N ALA A 188 3.97 17.53 -8.21
CA ALA A 188 4.06 18.77 -8.98
C ALA A 188 3.03 18.86 -10.13
N LYS A 189 2.66 17.71 -10.72
CA LYS A 189 1.64 17.64 -11.79
C LYS A 189 0.24 18.06 -11.36
N LEU A 190 -0.05 18.12 -10.06
CA LEU A 190 -1.32 18.64 -9.58
C LEU A 190 -1.44 20.18 -9.74
N PHE A 191 -0.31 20.87 -9.93
CA PHE A 191 -0.24 22.33 -10.03
C PHE A 191 0.12 22.86 -11.42
N GLY A 192 0.59 21.99 -12.31
CA GLY A 192 0.89 22.31 -13.72
C GLY A 192 -0.32 22.24 -14.63
#